data_AF-A0A661J085-F1
#
_entry.id   AF-A0A661J085-F1
#
_cell.length_a   1.000
_cell.length_b   1.000
_cell.length_c   1.000
_cell.angle_alpha   90.00
_cell.angle_beta   90.00
_cell.angle_gamma   90.00
#
_symmetry.space_group_name_H-M   'P 1'
#
loop_
_entity.id
_entity.type
_entity.pdbx_description
1 polymer ?
#
loop_
_entity_poly.entity_id
_entity_poly.type
_entity_poly.pdbx_seq_one_letter_code
_entity_poly.pdbx_strand_id
1 'polypeptide(L)'
;EPCAPLETLVNEKSWQKLPEDLKVKVEVALQYTCFWAMNKALKEDAEAMEYFLSRKDLHVSKLSPEMIKEIVRIGNQVLDEYAAKDPFFAKVLESQRAFRKKVEPYADLIRLPYPYAKKLVQ
;
A
#
# COMPACT_ATOMS: atom_id res chain seq x y z
N GLU A 1 5.93 -0.62 -4.49
CA GLU A 1 5.29 -1.80 -3.87
C GLU A 1 3.78 -1.80 -4.03
N PRO A 2 3.14 -2.93 -4.38
CA PRO A 2 1.70 -3.09 -4.15
C PRO A 2 1.47 -3.24 -2.65
N CYS A 3 0.55 -2.40 -2.16
CA CYS A 3 0.12 -2.29 -0.77
C CYS A 3 -0.46 -3.60 -0.23
N ALA A 4 0.29 -4.27 0.64
CA ALA A 4 -0.27 -4.93 1.80
C ALA A 4 0.57 -4.44 3.00
N PRO A 5 -0.04 -3.88 4.06
CA PRO A 5 0.70 -3.77 5.31
C PRO A 5 1.16 -5.19 5.68
N LEU A 6 2.45 -5.34 6.01
CA LEU A 6 3.00 -6.62 6.42
C LEU A 6 2.15 -7.15 7.58
N GLU A 7 1.40 -8.22 7.33
CA GLU A 7 0.51 -8.79 8.34
C GLU A 7 1.30 -9.76 9.22
N THR A 8 1.04 -9.70 10.52
CA THR A 8 1.51 -10.72 11.46
C THR A 8 0.30 -11.40 12.08
N LEU A 9 0.18 -12.70 11.84
CA LEU A 9 -0.88 -13.52 12.41
C LEU A 9 -0.40 -14.15 13.71
N VAL A 10 -1.21 -14.03 14.76
CA VAL A 10 -0.94 -14.65 16.06
C VAL A 10 -2.05 -15.65 16.37
N ASN A 11 -1.66 -16.84 16.84
CA ASN A 11 -2.64 -17.83 17.28
C ASN A 11 -3.48 -17.28 18.45
N GLU A 12 -4.80 -17.32 18.31
CA GLU A 12 -5.73 -16.76 19.29
C GLU A 12 -5.55 -17.34 20.71
N LYS A 13 -5.38 -18.67 20.82
CA LYS A 13 -5.20 -19.33 22.13
C LYS A 13 -3.89 -18.93 22.79
N SER A 14 -2.84 -18.70 22.00
CA SER A 14 -1.56 -18.19 22.52
C SER A 14 -1.68 -16.73 22.93
N TRP A 15 -2.40 -15.91 22.16
CA TRP A 15 -2.66 -14.51 22.47
C TRP A 15 -3.43 -14.33 23.78
N GLN A 16 -4.48 -15.13 23.99
CA GLN A 16 -5.31 -15.09 25.20
C GLN A 16 -4.54 -15.48 26.47
N LYS A 17 -3.47 -16.28 26.35
CA LYS A 17 -2.61 -16.65 27.49
C LYS A 17 -1.64 -15.55 27.92
N LEU A 18 -1.41 -14.54 27.08
CA LEU A 18 -0.52 -13.44 27.43
C LEU A 18 -1.16 -12.53 28.49
N PRO A 19 -0.41 -12.15 29.55
CA PRO A 19 -0.78 -11.02 30.39
C PRO A 19 -0.96 -9.75 29.57
N GLU A 20 -1.79 -8.83 30.07
CA GLU A 20 -2.15 -7.61 29.34
C GLU A 20 -0.94 -6.72 29.02
N ASP A 21 0.03 -6.62 29.93
CA ASP A 21 1.25 -5.85 29.69
C ASP A 21 2.11 -6.43 28.55
N LEU A 22 2.09 -7.75 28.37
CA LEU A 22 2.80 -8.42 27.28
C LEU A 22 2.06 -8.26 25.95
N LYS A 23 0.72 -8.27 25.94
CA LYS A 23 -0.05 -7.99 24.72
C LYS A 23 0.28 -6.60 24.18
N VAL A 24 0.28 -5.58 25.04
CA VAL A 24 0.65 -4.21 24.64
C VAL A 24 2.07 -4.16 24.07
N LYS A 25 3.04 -4.82 24.71
CA LYS A 25 4.42 -4.88 24.19
C LYS A 25 4.49 -5.54 22.81
N VAL A 26 3.74 -6.61 22.59
CA VAL A 26 3.68 -7.28 21.29
C VAL A 26 3.03 -6.36 20.25
N GLU A 27 1.89 -5.74 20.54
CA GLU A 27 1.22 -4.80 19.62
C GLU A 27 2.14 -3.66 19.19
N VAL A 28 2.84 -3.03 20.14
CA VAL A 28 3.81 -1.97 19.85
C VAL A 28 4.97 -2.48 19.02
N ALA A 29 5.52 -3.66 19.35
CA ALA A 29 6.60 -4.26 18.57
C ALA A 29 6.17 -4.52 17.12
N LEU A 30 4.96 -5.04 16.89
CA LEU A 30 4.41 -5.29 15.55
C LEU A 30 4.19 -4.00 14.75
N GLN A 31 3.66 -2.96 15.39
CA GLN A 31 3.50 -1.65 14.74
C GLN A 31 4.85 -1.04 14.36
N TYR A 32 5.82 -1.09 15.28
CA TYR A 32 7.17 -0.57 15.03
C TYR A 32 7.88 -1.32 13.92
N THR A 33 7.87 -2.66 13.93
CA THR A 33 8.57 -3.47 12.93
C THR A 33 7.93 -3.31 11.55
N CYS A 34 6.59 -3.21 11.47
CA CYS A 34 5.91 -2.92 10.21
C CYS A 34 6.36 -1.57 9.64
N PHE A 35 6.35 -0.51 10.46
CA PHE A 35 6.81 0.81 10.02
C PHE A 35 8.29 0.81 9.64
N TRP A 36 9.14 0.17 10.45
CA TRP A 36 10.58 0.05 10.17
C TRP A 36 10.83 -0.67 8.84
N ALA A 37 10.15 -1.80 8.60
CA ALA A 37 10.27 -2.58 7.38
C ALA A 37 9.84 -1.77 6.14
N MET A 38 8.75 -1.01 6.21
CA MET A 38 8.32 -0.12 5.12
C MET A 38 9.38 0.94 4.80
N ASN A 39 9.98 1.58 5.81
CA ASN A 39 11.02 2.58 5.60
C ASN A 39 12.30 1.97 5.03
N LYS A 40 12.66 0.77 5.50
CA LYS A 40 13.80 0.03 4.99
C LYS A 40 13.59 -0.36 3.52
N ALA A 41 12.44 -0.94 3.18
CA ALA A 41 12.08 -1.32 1.82
C ALA A 41 12.10 -0.09 0.89
N LEU A 42 11.55 1.04 1.31
CA LEU A 42 11.60 2.29 0.54
C LEU A 42 13.04 2.71 0.20
N LYS A 43 13.97 2.61 1.15
CA LYS A 43 15.39 2.94 0.93
C LYS A 43 16.04 1.94 -0.04
N GLU A 44 15.86 0.65 0.19
CA GLU A 44 16.46 -0.41 -0.61
C GLU A 44 15.91 -0.42 -2.04
N ASP A 45 14.61 -0.16 -2.23
CA ASP A 45 13.98 0.01 -3.54
C ASP A 45 14.58 1.20 -4.30
N ALA A 46 14.83 2.32 -3.62
CA ALA A 46 15.47 3.48 -4.25
C ALA A 46 16.90 3.16 -4.72
N GLU A 47 17.69 2.48 -3.88
CA GLU A 47 19.05 2.03 -4.23
C GLU A 47 19.03 1.01 -5.39
N ALA A 48 18.08 0.08 -5.39
CA ALA A 48 17.90 -0.87 -6.49
C ALA A 48 17.51 -0.16 -7.80
N MET A 49 16.66 0.86 -7.73
CA MET A 49 16.27 1.64 -8.90
C MET A 49 17.45 2.41 -9.50
N GLU A 50 18.38 2.94 -8.69
CA GLU A 50 19.62 3.54 -9.20
C GLU A 50 20.44 2.52 -10.01
N TYR A 51 20.60 1.31 -9.48
CA TYR A 51 21.28 0.22 -10.18
C TYR A 51 20.56 -0.13 -11.50
N PHE A 52 19.24 -0.32 -11.48
CA PHE A 52 18.47 -0.66 -12.67
C PHE A 52 18.54 0.43 -13.74
N LEU A 53 18.45 1.70 -13.37
CA LEU A 53 18.55 2.82 -14.31
C LEU A 53 19.96 3.00 -14.89
N SER A 54 21.01 2.48 -14.23
CA SER A 54 22.37 2.50 -14.77
C SER A 54 22.58 1.50 -15.93
N ARG A 55 21.68 0.53 -16.09
CA ARG A 55 21.78 -0.52 -17.11
C ARG A 55 21.24 -0.07 -18.45
N LYS A 56 22.10 -0.10 -19.47
CA LYS A 56 21.74 0.28 -20.86
C LYS A 56 20.81 -0.71 -21.55
N ASP A 57 20.75 -1.96 -21.08
CA ASP A 57 19.93 -3.03 -21.62
C ASP A 57 18.54 -3.13 -20.96
N LEU A 58 18.28 -2.31 -19.93
CA LEU A 58 17.01 -2.28 -19.24
C LEU A 58 16.13 -1.13 -19.76
N HIS A 59 14.86 -1.42 -20.04
CA HIS A 59 13.88 -0.42 -20.42
C HIS A 59 12.75 -0.34 -19.39
N VAL A 60 12.56 0.84 -18.80
CA VAL A 60 11.44 1.13 -17.89
C VAL A 60 10.29 1.73 -18.67
N SER A 61 9.18 1.00 -18.77
CA SER A 61 7.96 1.47 -19.43
C SER A 61 6.94 2.01 -18.42
N LYS A 62 6.09 2.93 -18.89
CA LYS A 62 4.94 3.45 -18.12
C LYS A 62 3.65 3.03 -18.82
N LEU A 63 2.64 2.66 -18.02
CA LEU A 63 1.29 2.42 -18.54
C LEU A 63 0.69 3.73 -19.06
N SER A 64 -0.05 3.66 -20.17
CA SER A 64 -0.75 4.83 -20.71
C SER A 64 -1.90 5.23 -19.77
N PRO A 65 -2.32 6.51 -19.76
CA PRO A 65 -3.48 6.95 -18.99
C PRO A 65 -4.75 6.14 -19.32
N GLU A 66 -4.94 5.77 -20.57
CA GLU A 66 -6.06 4.96 -21.06
C GLU A 66 -6.01 3.53 -20.48
N MET A 67 -4.82 2.92 -20.47
CA MET A 67 -4.62 1.61 -19.84
C MET A 67 -4.93 1.67 -18.35
N ILE A 68 -4.45 2.69 -17.65
CA ILE A 68 -4.71 2.87 -16.21
C ILE A 68 -6.22 3.03 -15.96
N LYS A 69 -6.90 3.85 -16.76
CA LYS A 69 -8.35 4.04 -16.66
C LYS A 69 -9.11 2.73 -16.86
N GLU A 70 -8.67 1.90 -17.81
CA GLU A 70 -9.31 0.62 -18.08
C GLU A 70 -9.06 -0.40 -16.98
N ILE A 71 -7.84 -0.46 -16.42
CA ILE A 71 -7.52 -1.29 -15.26
C ILE A 71 -8.39 -0.91 -14.06
N VAL A 72 -8.55 0.39 -13.79
CA VAL A 72 -9.41 0.89 -12.71
C VAL A 72 -10.87 0.52 -12.95
N ARG A 73 -11.36 0.62 -14.19
CA ARG A 73 -12.73 0.24 -14.56
C ARG A 73 -12.98 -1.24 -14.29
N ILE A 74 -12.11 -2.11 -14.82
CA ILE A 74 -12.21 -3.57 -14.64
C ILE A 74 -12.08 -3.93 -13.16
N GLY A 75 -11.11 -3.34 -12.46
CA GLY A 75 -10.91 -3.59 -11.03
C GLY A 75 -12.14 -3.25 -10.20
N ASN A 76 -12.80 -2.13 -10.47
CA ASN A 76 -14.05 -1.78 -9.78
C ASN A 76 -15.19 -2.76 -10.09
N GLN A 77 -15.34 -3.19 -11.35
CA GLN A 77 -16.34 -4.20 -11.72
C GLN A 77 -16.14 -5.49 -10.95
N VAL A 78 -14.91 -6.00 -10.90
CA VAL A 78 -14.58 -7.22 -10.17
C VAL A 78 -14.88 -7.06 -8.67
N LEU A 79 -14.49 -5.94 -8.07
CA LEU A 79 -14.80 -5.66 -6.66
C LEU A 79 -16.32 -5.62 -6.39
N ASP A 80 -17.10 -5.02 -7.29
CA ASP A 80 -18.57 -4.97 -7.18
C ASP A 80 -19.20 -6.37 -7.33
N GLU A 81 -18.67 -7.22 -8.21
CA GLU A 81 -19.09 -8.61 -8.34
C GLU A 81 -18.83 -9.42 -7.06
N TYR A 82 -17.70 -9.21 -6.39
CA TYR A 82 -17.43 -9.86 -5.10
C TYR A 82 -18.33 -9.32 -3.99
N ALA A 83 -18.59 -8.00 -3.96
CA ALA A 83 -19.52 -7.40 -3.01
C ALA A 83 -20.96 -7.92 -3.17
N ALA A 84 -21.39 -8.21 -4.40
CA ALA A 84 -22.72 -8.79 -4.64
C ALA A 84 -22.86 -10.23 -4.09
N LYS A 85 -21.73 -10.95 -3.92
CA LYS A 85 -21.70 -12.36 -3.49
C LYS A 85 -21.49 -12.51 -1.98
N ASP A 86 -20.82 -11.56 -1.33
CA ASP A 86 -20.46 -11.64 0.09
C ASP A 86 -20.80 -10.32 0.82
N PRO A 87 -21.79 -10.33 1.74
CA PRO A 87 -22.16 -9.17 2.54
C PRO A 87 -21.03 -8.61 3.40
N PHE A 88 -20.11 -9.46 3.89
CA PHE A 88 -18.95 -9.01 4.65
C PHE A 88 -17.98 -8.27 3.74
N PHE A 89 -17.69 -8.83 2.56
CA PHE A 89 -16.88 -8.15 1.55
C PHE A 89 -17.49 -6.80 1.14
N ALA A 90 -18.81 -6.75 0.91
CA ALA A 90 -19.52 -5.51 0.58
C ALA A 90 -19.30 -4.42 1.64
N LYS A 91 -19.44 -4.78 2.93
CA LYS A 91 -19.18 -3.88 4.06
C LYS A 91 -17.73 -3.37 4.09
N VAL A 92 -16.76 -4.25 3.85
CA VAL A 92 -15.34 -3.88 3.82
C VAL A 92 -15.05 -2.95 2.64
N LEU A 93 -15.56 -3.26 1.43
CA LEU A 93 -15.39 -2.44 0.24
C LEU A 93 -16.01 -1.05 0.41
N GLU A 94 -17.21 -0.96 1.00
CA GLU A 94 -17.86 0.31 1.33
C GLU A 94 -16.99 1.14 2.28
N SER A 95 -16.47 0.53 3.36
CA SER A 95 -15.56 1.20 4.29
C SER A 95 -14.32 1.77 3.59
N GLN A 96 -13.67 0.99 2.74
CA GLN A 96 -12.49 1.43 1.97
C GLN A 96 -12.83 2.58 1.00
N ARG A 97 -13.97 2.52 0.31
CA ARG A 97 -14.43 3.57 -0.62
C ARG A 97 -14.78 4.86 0.14
N ALA A 98 -15.46 4.75 1.28
CA ALA A 98 -15.79 5.90 2.12
C ALA A 98 -14.53 6.61 2.64
N PHE A 99 -13.52 5.84 3.07
CA PHE A 99 -12.23 6.40 3.49
C PHE A 99 -11.51 7.10 2.33
N ARG A 100 -11.42 6.47 1.15
CA ARG A 100 -10.80 7.06 -0.05
C ARG A 100 -11.47 8.36 -0.47
N LYS A 101 -12.82 8.39 -0.51
CA LYS A 101 -13.59 9.60 -0.80
C LYS A 101 -13.26 10.78 0.13
N LYS A 102 -12.90 10.49 1.39
CA LYS A 102 -12.48 11.50 2.38
C LYS A 102 -11.02 11.94 2.19
N VAL A 103 -10.11 11.01 1.92
CA VAL A 103 -8.66 11.25 1.98
C VAL A 103 -8.07 11.68 0.64
N GLU A 104 -8.51 11.12 -0.49
CA GLU A 104 -7.92 11.41 -1.80
C GLU A 104 -7.96 12.91 -2.17
N PRO A 105 -9.10 13.62 -2.02
CA PRO A 105 -9.13 15.05 -2.31
C PRO A 105 -8.20 15.87 -1.40
N TYR A 106 -8.07 15.47 -0.14
CA TYR A 106 -7.14 16.12 0.79
C TYR A 106 -5.68 15.84 0.42
N ALA A 107 -5.36 14.60 0.02
CA ALA A 107 -4.01 14.19 -0.40
C ALA A 107 -3.54 15.01 -1.60
N ASP A 108 -4.42 15.28 -2.58
CA ASP A 108 -4.12 16.11 -3.73
C ASP A 108 -3.82 17.57 -3.36
N LEU A 109 -4.45 18.10 -2.30
CA LEU A 109 -4.20 19.47 -1.82
C LEU A 109 -2.86 19.61 -1.11
N ILE A 110 -2.45 18.60 -0.33
CA ILE A 110 -1.22 18.67 0.48
C ILE A 110 0.01 18.16 -0.24
N ARG A 111 -0.16 17.41 -1.34
CA ARG A 111 0.94 16.98 -2.19
C ARG A 111 1.42 18.19 -2.99
N LEU A 112 2.30 18.97 -2.35
CA LEU A 112 2.95 20.09 -3.00
C LEU A 112 3.59 19.61 -4.32
N PRO A 113 3.51 20.38 -5.42
CA PRO A 113 4.28 20.15 -6.62
C PRO A 113 5.76 20.50 -6.35
N TYR A 114 6.34 19.93 -5.29
CA TYR A 114 7.71 20.17 -4.90
C TYR A 114 8.63 19.22 -5.67
N PRO A 115 9.55 19.75 -6.49
CA PRO A 115 10.31 18.94 -7.42
C PRO A 115 11.54 18.37 -6.72
N TYR A 116 11.38 17.32 -5.90
CA TYR A 116 12.55 16.59 -5.39
C TYR A 116 13.38 15.92 -6.50
N ALA A 117 12.83 15.80 -7.72
CA ALA A 117 13.54 15.36 -8.90
C ALA A 117 13.24 16.28 -10.10
N LYS A 118 13.89 17.45 -10.18
CA LYS A 118 14.08 18.07 -11.50
C LYS A 118 14.89 17.09 -12.35
N LYS A 119 14.20 16.35 -13.24
CA LYS A 119 14.74 15.51 -14.32
C LYS A 119 16.10 14.88 -14.01
N LEU A 120 16.13 13.75 -13.28
CA LEU A 120 17.26 12.80 -13.35
C LEU A 120 17.13 11.85 -14.55
N VAL A 121 16.53 12.32 -15.64
CA VAL A 121 16.52 11.64 -16.93
C VAL A 121 16.93 12.69 -17.96
N GLN A 122 18.23 12.72 -18.23
CA GLN A 122 18.77 13.13 -19.54
C GLN A 122 19.08 11.84 -20.30
#